data_AF-A0A0J1N4N2-F1
#
_entry.id   AF-A0A0J1N4N2-F1
#
_cell.length_a   1.000
_cell.length_b   1.000
_cell.length_c   1.000
_cell.angle_alpha   90.00
_cell.angle_beta   90.00
_cell.angle_gamma   90.00
#
_symmetry.space_group_name_H-M   'P 1'
#
loop_
_entity.id
_entity.type
_entity.pdbx_description
1 polymer ?
#
loop_
_entity_poly.entity_id
_entity_poly.type
_entity_poly.pdbx_seq_one_letter_code
_entity_poly.pdbx_strand_id
1 'polypeptide(L)'
;DADPTFDFCGYLEMLPQTNGMFMGNASIIPRNYRKYLYHAYLAYMEANGYRNVLSLKMFGLGLPMMLKEYGLNYEKRHTKQGIQTNLSLKEESYGDWLPKCDDPAAT
;
A
#
# COMPACT_ATOMS: atom_id res chain seq x y z
N ASP A 1 -18.73 -0.95 12.15
CA ASP A 1 -17.84 -0.20 11.24
C ASP A 1 -16.79 -1.12 10.68
N ALA A 2 -16.59 -1.10 9.36
CA ALA A 2 -15.43 -1.74 8.73
C ALA A 2 -14.25 -0.76 8.82
N ASP A 3 -13.05 -1.24 9.18
CA ASP A 3 -11.84 -0.43 9.13
C ASP A 3 -11.26 -0.53 7.72
N PRO A 4 -11.37 0.53 6.89
CA PRO A 4 -10.92 0.46 5.51
C PRO A 4 -9.41 0.25 5.38
N THR A 5 -8.62 0.57 6.40
CA THR A 5 -7.18 0.28 6.40
C THR A 5 -6.94 -1.20 6.62
N PHE A 6 -7.75 -1.83 7.46
CA PHE A 6 -7.74 -3.28 7.64
C PHE A 6 -8.18 -4.01 6.37
N ASP A 7 -9.22 -3.52 5.68
CA ASP A 7 -9.70 -4.09 4.42
C ASP A 7 -8.64 -3.98 3.31
N PHE A 8 -7.93 -2.85 3.24
CA PHE A 8 -6.79 -2.68 2.34
C PHE A 8 -5.71 -3.74 2.54
N CYS A 9 -5.43 -4.15 3.79
CA CYS A 9 -4.46 -5.21 4.07
C CYS A 9 -4.87 -6.57 3.47
N GLY A 10 -6.16 -6.79 3.21
CA GLY A 10 -6.65 -7.99 2.52
C GLY A 10 -6.15 -8.12 1.07
N TYR A 11 -5.77 -7.00 0.44
CA TYR A 11 -5.20 -6.94 -0.90
C TYR A 11 -3.66 -7.12 -0.94
N LEU A 12 -3.04 -7.34 0.23
CA LEU A 12 -1.60 -7.53 0.33
C LEU A 12 -1.24 -9.00 0.48
N GLU A 13 -0.12 -9.38 -0.12
CA GLU A 13 0.51 -10.68 0.05
C GLU A 13 1.98 -10.54 0.42
N MET A 14 2.56 -11.61 0.96
CA MET A 14 3.96 -11.65 1.33
C MET A 14 4.83 -12.24 0.23
N LEU A 15 6.01 -11.67 0.09
CA LEU A 15 7.13 -12.22 -0.65
C LEU A 15 8.11 -12.91 0.31
N PRO A 16 8.89 -13.91 -0.15
CA PRO A 16 9.90 -14.59 0.68
C PRO A 16 11.04 -13.69 1.16
N GLN A 17 11.21 -12.51 0.58
CA GLN A 17 12.30 -11.57 0.89
C GLN A 17 11.76 -10.13 0.91
N THR A 18 12.53 -9.22 1.51
CA THR A 18 12.23 -7.77 1.54
C THR A 18 12.55 -7.06 0.22
N ASN A 19 12.04 -7.62 -0.88
CA ASN A 19 12.23 -7.14 -2.26
C ASN A 19 10.92 -6.67 -2.92
N GLY A 20 9.86 -6.51 -2.13
CA GLY A 20 8.56 -6.01 -2.59
C GLY A 20 8.49 -4.50 -2.68
N MET A 21 7.29 -3.97 -2.44
CA MET A 21 6.99 -2.55 -2.54
C MET A 21 7.81 -1.72 -1.55
N PHE A 22 8.18 -0.52 -1.98
CA PHE A 22 8.73 0.49 -1.08
C PHE A 22 7.62 1.13 -0.26
N MET A 23 7.91 1.58 0.95
CA MET A 23 6.90 2.28 1.76
C MET A 23 6.41 3.56 1.06
N GLY A 24 7.33 4.33 0.46
CA GLY A 24 7.01 5.61 -0.19
C GLY A 24 6.55 6.69 0.78
N ASN A 25 6.05 7.80 0.25
CA ASN A 25 5.44 8.90 1.01
C ASN A 25 4.58 9.77 0.08
N ALA A 26 3.72 10.62 0.64
CA ALA A 26 2.77 11.43 -0.14
C ALA A 26 3.42 12.50 -1.04
N SER A 27 4.68 12.89 -0.80
CA SER A 27 5.35 13.95 -1.57
C SER A 27 6.06 13.44 -2.83
N ILE A 28 6.11 12.13 -3.07
CA ILE A 28 6.68 11.56 -4.29
C ILE A 28 5.66 11.70 -5.44
N ILE A 29 6.02 12.51 -6.45
CA ILE A 29 5.22 12.79 -7.65
C ILE A 29 6.09 12.54 -8.89
N PRO A 30 5.56 11.90 -9.96
CA PRO A 30 4.21 11.32 -10.08
C PRO A 30 3.99 10.13 -9.16
N ARG A 31 2.72 9.86 -8.81
CA ARG A 31 2.37 8.71 -7.97
C ARG A 31 2.68 7.42 -8.72
N ASN A 32 3.24 6.43 -8.00
CA ASN A 32 3.42 5.08 -8.53
C ASN A 32 2.81 4.06 -7.56
N TYR A 33 1.57 3.67 -7.84
CA TYR A 33 0.76 2.79 -6.99
C TYR A 33 1.29 1.35 -6.90
N ARG A 34 2.06 0.89 -7.90
CA ARG A 34 2.64 -0.46 -7.93
C ARG A 34 4.02 -0.53 -7.26
N LYS A 35 4.72 0.61 -7.18
CA LYS A 35 6.03 0.71 -6.54
C LYS A 35 5.96 1.05 -5.05
N TYR A 36 5.02 1.92 -4.68
CA TYR A 36 4.95 2.49 -3.33
C TYR A 36 3.67 2.06 -2.59
N LEU A 37 3.84 1.36 -1.48
CA LEU A 37 2.76 0.81 -0.66
C LEU A 37 1.83 1.90 -0.12
N TYR A 38 2.39 3.03 0.34
CA TYR A 38 1.56 4.14 0.81
C TYR A 38 0.78 4.81 -0.33
N HIS A 39 1.26 4.76 -1.58
CA HIS A 39 0.50 5.28 -2.71
C HIS A 39 -0.67 4.37 -3.03
N ALA A 40 -0.44 3.05 -3.01
CA ALA A 40 -1.50 2.05 -3.18
C ALA A 40 -2.61 2.22 -2.13
N TYR A 41 -2.22 2.41 -0.86
CA TYR A 41 -3.15 2.73 0.22
C TYR A 41 -4.01 3.97 -0.07
N LEU A 42 -3.39 5.06 -0.51
CA LEU A 42 -4.12 6.29 -0.85
C LEU A 42 -5.08 6.08 -2.02
N ALA A 43 -4.68 5.32 -3.05
CA ALA A 43 -5.55 4.99 -4.17
C ALA A 43 -6.74 4.13 -3.77
N TYR A 44 -6.52 3.12 -2.91
CA TYR A 44 -7.62 2.33 -2.34
C TYR A 44 -8.61 3.20 -1.58
N MET A 45 -8.11 4.10 -0.72
CA MET A 45 -8.96 5.00 0.05
C MET A 45 -9.78 5.93 -0.84
N GLU A 46 -9.15 6.51 -1.86
CA GLU A 46 -9.80 7.38 -2.84
C GLU A 46 -10.87 6.66 -3.65
N ALA A 47 -10.56 5.47 -4.19
CA ALA A 47 -11.48 4.66 -4.99
C ALA A 47 -12.74 4.24 -4.20
N ASN A 48 -12.61 4.04 -2.89
CA ASN A 48 -13.71 3.68 -2.00
C ASN A 48 -14.37 4.89 -1.31
N GLY A 49 -14.00 6.12 -1.66
CA GLY A 49 -14.62 7.35 -1.16
C GLY A 49 -14.21 7.77 0.25
N TYR A 50 -13.15 7.19 0.81
CA TYR A 50 -12.64 7.54 2.13
C TYR A 50 -11.74 8.78 2.07
N ARG A 51 -12.18 9.86 2.75
CA ARG A 51 -11.42 11.12 2.83
C ARG A 51 -10.46 11.17 4.02
N ASN A 52 -10.77 10.44 5.09
CA ASN A 52 -9.99 10.41 6.32
C ASN A 52 -8.96 9.29 6.25
N VAL A 53 -7.83 9.56 5.60
CA VAL A 53 -6.73 8.61 5.46
C VAL A 53 -5.73 8.74 6.62
N LEU A 54 -5.10 7.63 6.99
CA LEU A 54 -4.00 7.63 7.94
C LEU A 54 -2.80 8.36 7.34
N SER A 55 -2.14 9.17 8.18
CA SER A 55 -0.81 9.69 7.83
C SER A 55 0.19 8.54 7.65
N LEU A 56 1.25 8.76 6.88
CA LEU A 56 2.30 7.75 6.67
C LEU A 56 2.82 7.16 7.99
N LYS A 57 2.97 8.02 9.01
CA LYS A 57 3.40 7.59 10.35
C LYS A 57 2.39 6.62 10.98
N MET A 58 1.11 6.96 10.97
CA MET A 58 0.06 6.13 11.56
C MET A 58 -0.15 4.84 10.77
N PHE A 59 -0.14 4.93 9.44
CA PHE A 59 -0.18 3.76 8.57
C PHE A 59 0.99 2.80 8.86
N GLY A 60 2.22 3.31 8.90
CA GLY A 60 3.40 2.49 9.17
C GLY A 60 3.46 1.89 10.58
N LEU A 61 2.83 2.52 11.56
CA LEU A 61 2.69 1.98 12.93
C LEU A 61 1.61 0.90 13.01
N GLY A 62 0.47 1.08 12.33
CA GLY A 62 -0.64 0.13 12.34
C GLY A 62 -0.43 -1.10 11.46
N LEU A 63 0.28 -0.94 10.34
CA LEU A 63 0.44 -1.96 9.31
C LEU A 63 0.89 -3.33 9.85
N PRO A 64 1.92 -3.45 10.71
CA PRO A 64 2.36 -4.76 11.20
C PRO A 64 1.29 -5.47 12.05
N MET A 65 0.49 -4.72 12.80
CA MET A 65 -0.57 -5.30 13.63
C MET A 65 -1.72 -5.81 12.76
N MET A 66 -2.16 -5.02 11.78
CA MET A 66 -3.23 -5.43 10.86
C MET A 66 -2.80 -6.66 10.03
N LEU A 67 -1.57 -6.68 9.50
CA LEU A 67 -1.06 -7.82 8.74
C LEU A 67 -0.98 -9.11 9.56
N LYS A 68 -0.69 -9.01 10.86
CA LYS A 68 -0.64 -10.17 11.76
C LYS A 68 -2.00 -10.86 11.86
N GLU A 69 -3.10 -10.12 11.84
CA GLU A 69 -4.46 -10.69 11.85
C GLU A 69 -4.77 -11.47 10.55
N TYR A 70 -4.12 -11.10 9.44
CA TYR A 70 -4.17 -11.86 8.19
C TYR A 70 -3.16 -13.03 8.16
N GLY A 71 -2.41 -13.28 9.23
CA GLY A 71 -1.35 -14.29 9.26
C GLY A 71 -0.11 -13.93 8.44
N LEU A 72 0.09 -12.64 8.13
CA LEU A 72 1.21 -12.15 7.33
C LEU A 72 2.30 -11.57 8.24
N ASN A 73 3.50 -12.12 8.13
CA ASN A 73 4.72 -11.62 8.77
C ASN A 73 5.30 -10.44 8.00
N TYR A 74 5.13 -9.24 8.54
CA TYR A 74 5.70 -8.03 7.96
C TYR A 74 7.21 -7.92 8.21
N GLU A 75 7.97 -7.82 7.12
CA GLU A 75 9.39 -7.54 7.15
C GLU A 75 9.72 -6.29 6.34
N LYS A 76 10.78 -5.58 6.75
CA LYS A 76 11.29 -4.42 6.03
C LYS A 76 12.79 -4.29 6.15
N ARG A 77 13.41 -3.64 5.17
CA ARG A 77 14.81 -3.24 5.20
C ARG A 77 14.98 -1.77 4.82
N HIS A 78 16.03 -1.16 5.36
CA HIS A 78 16.48 0.16 4.90
C HIS A 78 17.35 0.00 3.65
N THR A 79 17.07 0.81 2.63
CA THR A 79 17.84 0.85 1.38
C THR A 79 18.19 2.30 1.05
N LYS A 80 19.08 2.49 0.06
CA LYS A 80 19.38 3.83 -0.48
C LYS A 80 18.15 4.55 -1.07
N GLN A 81 17.11 3.80 -1.47
CA GLN A 81 15.87 4.33 -2.05
C GLN A 81 14.75 4.50 -1.01
N GLY A 82 15.01 4.19 0.27
CA GLY A 82 14.04 4.22 1.35
C GLY A 82 13.75 2.84 1.95
N ILE A 83 12.63 2.72 2.64
CA ILE A 83 12.21 1.47 3.28
C ILE A 83 11.58 0.55 2.24
N GLN A 84 12.12 -0.65 2.08
CA GLN A 84 11.56 -1.69 1.23
C GLN A 84 10.92 -2.79 2.09
N THR A 85 9.74 -3.25 1.71
CA THR A 85 8.95 -4.25 2.43
C THR A 85 9.02 -5.61 1.74
N ASN A 86 8.54 -6.65 2.41
CA ASN A 86 8.27 -7.95 1.79
C ASN A 86 6.83 -8.06 1.24
N LEU A 87 6.19 -6.96 0.86
CA LEU A 87 4.77 -6.97 0.45
C LEU A 87 4.61 -6.66 -1.04
N SER A 88 3.64 -7.33 -1.67
CA SER A 88 3.09 -7.00 -2.99
C SER A 88 1.57 -6.87 -2.95
N LEU A 89 1.01 -6.27 -4.00
CA LEU A 89 -0.43 -6.25 -4.23
C LEU A 89 -0.85 -7.55 -4.90
N LYS A 90 -1.90 -8.19 -4.38
CA LYS A 90 -2.52 -9.34 -5.04
C LYS A 90 -3.20 -8.94 -6.35
N GLU A 91 -3.44 -9.92 -7.22
CA GLU A 91 -4.05 -9.74 -8.54
C GLU A 91 -5.46 -9.13 -8.50
N GLU A 92 -6.23 -9.36 -7.43
CA GLU A 92 -7.57 -8.79 -7.27
C GLU A 92 -7.53 -7.24 -7.23
N SER A 93 -6.44 -6.68 -6.69
CA SER A 93 -6.25 -5.22 -6.62
C SER A 93 -6.40 -4.53 -7.98
N TYR A 94 -5.98 -5.21 -9.06
CA TYR A 94 -5.92 -4.67 -10.42
C TYR A 94 -7.29 -4.50 -11.06
N GLY A 95 -8.26 -5.34 -10.67
CA GLY A 95 -9.64 -5.27 -11.14
C GLY A 95 -10.50 -4.32 -10.31
N ASP A 96 -10.21 -4.23 -9.01
CA ASP A 96 -11.13 -3.63 -8.05
C ASP A 96 -10.95 -2.11 -7.90
N TRP A 97 -9.71 -1.63 -7.71
CA TRP A 97 -9.48 -0.23 -7.33
C TRP A 97 -8.15 0.36 -7.84
N LEU A 98 -7.17 -0.47 -8.20
CA LEU A 98 -5.85 0.01 -8.60
C LEU A 98 -5.94 0.70 -9.97
N PRO A 99 -5.49 1.96 -10.11
CA PRO A 99 -5.53 2.65 -11.39
C PRO A 99 -4.81 1.87 -12.51
N LYS A 100 -5.47 1.80 -13.68
CA LYS A 100 -4.89 1.20 -14.88
C LYS A 100 -3.66 2.01 -15.29
N CYS A 101 -2.69 1.32 -15.92
CA CYS A 101 -1.42 1.94 -16.29
C CYS A 101 -1.56 3.01 -17.40
N ASP A 102 -2.75 3.15 -18.00
CA ASP A 102 -2.98 3.87 -19.26
C ASP A 102 -3.89 5.11 -19.14
N ASP A 103 -4.00 5.74 -17.97
CA ASP A 103 -4.65 7.05 -17.90
C ASP A 103 -3.61 8.17 -17.74
N PRO A 104 -3.23 8.86 -18.84
CA PRO A 104 -2.50 10.12 -18.78
C PRO A 104 -3.34 11.28 -18.19
N ALA A 105 -4.55 11.01 -17.68
CA ALA A 105 -5.44 11.99 -17.08
C ALA A 105 -5.07 12.30 -15.61
N ALA A 106 -3.85 12.80 -15.42
CA ALA A 106 -3.55 13.73 -14.34
C ALA A 106 -3.07 15.03 -15.00
N THR A 107 -4.01 15.78 -15.58
CA THR A 107 -3.80 17.18 -15.99
C THR A 107 -4.59 18.08 -15.05
#